data_AF-A0A0G0RTM0-F1
#
_entry.id   AF-A0A0G0RTM0-F1
#
_cell.length_a   1.000
_cell.length_b   1.000
_cell.length_c   1.000
_cell.angle_alpha   90.00
_cell.angle_beta   90.00
_cell.angle_gamma   90.00
#
_symmetry.space_group_name_H-M   'P 1'
#
loop_
_entity.id
_entity.type
_entity.pdbx_description
1 polymer ?
#
loop_
_entity_poly.entity_id
_entity_poly.type
_entity_poly.pdbx_seq_one_letter_code
_entity_poly.pdbx_strand_id
1 'polypeptide(L)' 'VKMTFGTDAHSCDGMNNMTFGVSVARRGWAEAGDIINSRTLEEFEKLLKERW' A
#
# COMPACT_ATOMS: atom_id res chain seq x y z
N VAL A 1 6.44 -11.70 3.57
CA VAL A 1 5.08 -11.27 3.14
C VAL A 1 5.12 -9.78 2.87
N LYS A 2 4.45 -9.29 1.82
CA LYS A 2 4.30 -7.85 1.54
C LYS A 2 2.83 -7.46 1.62
N MET A 3 2.55 -6.23 2.01
CA MET A 3 1.18 -5.71 2.15
C MET A 3 0.91 -4.55 1.19
N THR A 4 -0.35 -4.41 0.80
CA THR A 4 -0.86 -3.27 0.03
C THR A 4 -1.96 -2.57 0.83
N PHE A 5 -2.16 -1.28 0.57
CA PHE A 5 -3.30 -0.51 1.02
C PHE A 5 -4.25 -0.27 -0.16
N GLY A 6 -5.54 -0.48 0.08
CA GLY A 6 -6.62 -0.14 -0.83
C GLY A 6 -7.82 0.37 -0.03
N THR A 7 -8.45 1.44 -0.52
CA THR A 7 -9.60 2.07 0.14
C THR A 7 -10.95 1.53 -0.35
N ASP A 8 -10.95 0.69 -1.38
CA ASP A 8 -12.15 0.23 -2.09
C ASP A 8 -13.07 1.41 -2.51
N ALA A 9 -12.46 2.49 -2.97
CA ALA A 9 -13.15 3.72 -3.29
C ALA A 9 -14.01 3.58 -4.56
N HIS A 10 -15.29 3.91 -4.44
CA HIS A 10 -16.26 4.00 -5.55
C HIS A 10 -16.58 5.46 -5.96
N SER A 11 -15.90 6.42 -5.32
CA SER A 11 -15.90 7.85 -5.64
C SER A 11 -14.56 8.47 -5.21
N CYS A 12 -14.25 9.67 -5.70
CA CYS A 12 -13.00 10.36 -5.35
C CYS A 12 -12.86 10.56 -3.83
N ASP A 13 -13.95 10.86 -3.13
CA ASP A 13 -13.93 11.11 -1.69
C ASP A 13 -13.49 9.89 -0.88
N GLY A 14 -13.74 8.68 -1.39
CA GLY A 14 -13.30 7.43 -0.75
C GLY A 14 -11.78 7.31 -0.64
N MET A 15 -11.01 8.02 -1.48
CA MET A 15 -9.55 8.02 -1.41
C MET A 15 -9.01 8.65 -0.11
N ASN A 16 -9.79 9.51 0.56
CA ASN A 16 -9.41 10.11 1.84
C ASN A 16 -9.19 9.07 2.95
N ASN A 17 -9.75 7.86 2.80
CA ASN A 17 -9.61 6.76 3.75
C ASN A 17 -8.21 6.11 3.74
N MET A 18 -7.32 6.47 2.79
CA MET A 18 -5.97 5.87 2.70
C MET A 18 -5.16 6.06 3.99
N THR A 19 -5.42 7.14 4.74
CA THR A 19 -4.80 7.41 6.04
C THR A 19 -5.04 6.29 7.07
N PHE A 20 -6.18 5.59 6.99
CA PHE A 20 -6.48 4.48 7.88
C PHE A 20 -5.58 3.28 7.63
N GLY A 21 -5.20 3.02 6.37
CA GLY A 21 -4.23 1.97 6.03
C GLY A 21 -2.87 2.22 6.70
N VAL A 22 -2.39 3.46 6.66
CA VAL A 22 -1.14 3.88 7.35
C VAL A 22 -1.27 3.73 8.87
N SER A 23 -2.40 4.13 9.46
CA SER A 23 -2.65 4.01 10.90
C SER A 23 -2.62 2.55 11.37
N VAL A 24 -3.29 1.65 10.63
CA VAL A 24 -3.30 0.21 10.93
C VAL A 24 -1.91 -0.40 10.77
N ALA A 25 -1.17 -0.05 9.71
CA ALA A 25 0.18 -0.53 9.50
C ALA A 25 1.13 -0.15 10.65
N ARG A 26 1.05 1.09 11.15
CA ARG A 26 1.82 1.55 12.32
C ARG A 26 1.46 0.77 13.58
N ARG A 27 0.17 0.49 13.81
CA ARG A 27 -0.28 -0.35 14.94
C ARG A 27 0.28 -1.77 14.85
N GLY A 28 0.44 -2.30 13.63
CA GLY A 28 1.04 -3.59 13.35
C GLY A 28 2.57 -3.59 13.23
N TRP A 29 3.23 -2.47 13.55
CA TRP A 29 4.69 -2.28 13.48
C TRP A 29 5.30 -2.55 12.10
N ALA A 30 4.51 -2.39 11.03
CA ALA A 30 5.02 -2.52 9.67
C ALA A 30 5.94 -1.34 9.34
N GLU A 31 7.06 -1.63 8.69
CA GLU A 31 7.96 -0.61 8.18
C GLU A 31 7.57 -0.22 6.75
N ALA A 32 8.06 0.91 6.25
CA ALA A 32 7.82 1.32 4.86
C ALA A 32 8.24 0.22 3.87
N GLY A 33 9.32 -0.50 4.17
CA GLY A 33 9.80 -1.61 3.35
C GLY A 33 8.81 -2.76 3.16
N ASP A 34 7.84 -2.91 4.06
CA ASP A 34 6.81 -3.96 4.05
C ASP A 34 5.57 -3.59 3.22
N ILE A 35 5.40 -2.28 2.96
CA ILE A 35 4.23 -1.70 2.30
C ILE A 35 4.56 -1.36 0.84
N ILE A 36 3.89 -2.03 -0.09
CA ILE A 36 4.12 -1.84 -1.54
C ILE A 36 3.78 -0.40 -1.97
N ASN A 37 2.76 0.23 -1.39
CA ASN A 37 2.34 1.61 -1.71
C ASN A 37 3.41 2.68 -1.40
N SER A 38 4.48 2.34 -0.67
CA SER A 38 5.60 3.25 -0.41
C SER A 38 6.68 3.26 -1.50
N ARG A 39 6.58 2.32 -2.45
CA ARG A 39 7.52 2.17 -3.56
C ARG A 39 7.27 3.22 -4.64
N THR A 40 8.33 3.55 -5.35
CA THR A 40 8.23 4.28 -6.62
C THR A 40 7.48 3.43 -7.66
N LEU A 41 6.97 4.08 -8.71
CA LEU A 41 6.29 3.38 -9.80
C LEU A 41 7.21 2.33 -10.46
N GLU A 42 8.48 2.67 -10.69
CA GLU A 42 9.45 1.76 -11.31
C GLU A 42 9.69 0.50 -10.46
N GLU A 43 9.88 0.67 -9.15
CA GLU A 43 10.00 -0.45 -8.21
C GLU A 43 8.74 -1.31 -8.18
N PHE A 44 7.55 -0.69 -8.21
CA PHE A 44 6.27 -1.40 -8.24
C PHE A 44 6.09 -2.23 -9.51
N GLU A 45 6.39 -1.66 -10.68
CA GLU A 45 6.31 -2.37 -11.95
C GLU A 45 7.27 -3.55 -12.02
N LYS A 46 8.47 -3.42 -11.42
CA LYS A 46 9.41 -4.52 -11.29
C LYS A 46 8.83 -5.65 -10.42
N LEU A 47 8.26 -5.31 -9.26
CA LEU A 47 7.63 -6.27 -8.35
C LEU A 47 6.46 -7.04 -8.98
N LEU A 48 5.71 -6.42 -9.91
CA LEU A 48 4.63 -7.08 -10.65
C LEU A 48 5.13 -8.09 -11.70
N LYS A 49 6.34 -7.88 -12.23
CA LYS A 49 6.95 -8.74 -13.26
C LYS A 49 7.67 -9.94 -12.65
N GLU A 50 8.12 -9.83 -11.41
CA GLU A 50 8.64 -10.94 -10.64
C GLU A 50 7.49 -11.91 -10.33
N ARG A 51 7.56 -13.17 -10.81
CA ARG A 51 6.59 -14.22 -10.47
C ARG A 51 6.77 -14.61 -9.01
N TRP A 52 5.66 -14.66 -8.27
CA TRP A 52 5.59 -15.06 -6.85
C TRP A 52 5.29 -16.55 -6.73
#